data_AF-A0A7Y2ZAQ3-F1
#
_entry.id   AF-A0A7Y2ZAQ3-F1
#
_cell.length_a   1.000
_cell.length_b   1.000
_cell.length_c   1.000
_cell.angle_alpha   90.00
_cell.angle_beta   90.00
_cell.angle_gamma   90.00
#
_symmetry.space_group_name_H-M   'P 1'
#
loop_
_entity.id
_entity.type
_entity.pdbx_description
1 polymer ?
#
loop_
_entity_poly.entity_id
_entity_poly.type
_entity_poly.pdbx_seq_one_letter_code
_entity_poly.pdbx_strand_id
1 'polypeptide(L)' 'MDHQHQLREAKILCASGQLYKGIESFNRVEEQGSDIVDTCLGPGVALVALRRFNEAEGDFSIRNLLAD' A
#
# COMPACT_ATOMS: atom_id res chain seq x y z
N MET A 1 -17.73 4.88 -4.08
CA MET A 1 -17.13 3.53 -3.92
C MET A 1 -16.62 3.46 -2.50
N ASP A 2 -16.86 2.36 -1.79
CA ASP A 2 -16.44 2.19 -0.39
C ASP A 2 -14.91 1.96 -0.33
N HIS A 3 -14.21 2.69 0.54
CA HIS A 3 -12.76 2.56 0.74
C HIS A 3 -12.35 1.12 1.07
N GLN A 4 -13.20 0.39 1.79
CA GLN A 4 -12.99 -1.02 2.12
C GLN A 4 -12.95 -1.91 0.88
N HIS A 5 -13.75 -1.60 -0.15
CA HIS A 5 -13.76 -2.35 -1.39
C HIS A 5 -12.47 -2.15 -2.18
N GLN A 6 -12.00 -0.90 -2.28
CA GLN A 6 -10.76 -0.56 -2.99
C GLN A 6 -9.53 -1.12 -2.28
N LEU A 7 -9.52 -1.10 -0.94
CA LEU A 7 -8.46 -1.74 -0.15
C LEU A 7 -8.42 -3.26 -0.38
N ARG A 8 -9.59 -3.92 -0.43
CA ARG A 8 -9.68 -5.34 -0.73
C ARG A 8 -9.15 -5.64 -2.14
N GLU A 9 -9.46 -4.79 -3.11
CA GLU A 9 -8.95 -4.90 -4.49
C GLU A 9 -7.42 -4.79 -4.52
N ALA A 10 -6.84 -3.80 -3.85
CA ALA A 10 -5.39 -3.61 -3.75
C ALA A 10 -4.69 -4.87 -3.18
N LYS A 11 -5.24 -5.43 -2.09
CA LYS A 11 -4.75 -6.67 -1.47
C LYS A 11 -4.78 -7.86 -2.44
N ILE A 12 -5.86 -8.01 -3.23
CA ILE A 12 -5.98 -9.08 -4.23
C ILE A 12 -4.99 -8.89 -5.39
N LEU A 13 -4.78 -7.66 -5.85
CA LEU A 13 -3.79 -7.35 -6.89
C LEU A 13 -2.38 -7.76 -6.43
N CYS A 14 -2.00 -7.44 -5.20
CA CYS A 14 -0.72 -7.88 -4.64
C CYS A 14 -0.63 -9.40 -4.51
N ALA A 15 -1.64 -10.05 -3.92
CA ALA A 15 -1.65 -11.50 -3.73
C ALA A 15 -1.65 -12.28 -5.06
N SER A 16 -2.17 -11.69 -6.14
CA SER A 16 -2.14 -12.27 -7.50
C SER A 16 -0.84 -11.96 -8.27
N GLY A 17 0.15 -11.31 -7.64
CA GLY A 17 1.43 -10.97 -8.28
C GLY A 17 1.37 -9.71 -9.16
N GLN A 18 0.24 -9.03 -9.24
CA GLN A 18 0.09 -7.74 -9.93
C GLN A 18 0.57 -6.58 -9.04
N LEU A 19 1.81 -6.68 -8.57
CA LEU A 19 2.35 -5.85 -7.50
C LEU A 19 2.30 -4.35 -7.81
N TYR A 20 2.64 -3.92 -9.03
CA TYR A 20 2.57 -2.50 -9.42
C TYR A 20 1.14 -1.94 -9.38
N LYS A 21 0.16 -2.69 -9.87
CA LYS A 21 -1.25 -2.28 -9.82
C LYS A 21 -1.76 -2.25 -8.38
N GLY A 22 -1.29 -3.20 -7.56
CA GLY A 22 -1.59 -3.21 -6.12
C GLY A 22 -1.09 -1.95 -5.43
N ILE A 23 0.16 -1.54 -5.69
CA ILE A 23 0.75 -0.29 -5.17
C ILE A 23 -0.06 0.93 -5.62
N GLU A 24 -0.40 1.03 -6.91
CA GLU A 24 -1.22 2.13 -7.43
C GLU A 24 -2.59 2.18 -6.76
N SER A 25 -3.20 1.02 -6.54
CA SER A 25 -4.50 0.91 -5.87
C SER A 25 -4.42 1.35 -4.40
N PHE A 26 -3.37 0.95 -3.67
CA PHE A 26 -3.15 1.43 -2.31
C PHE A 26 -2.95 2.96 -2.23
N ASN A 27 -2.17 3.54 -3.14
CA ASN A 27 -1.96 5.00 -3.16
C ASN A 27 -3.28 5.76 -3.38
N ARG A 28 -4.16 5.27 -4.25
CA ARG A 28 -5.50 5.87 -4.45
C ARG A 28 -6.38 5.78 -3.21
N VAL A 29 -6.28 4.69 -2.45
CA VAL A 29 -7.05 4.48 -1.21
C VAL A 29 -6.55 5.43 -0.12
N GLU A 30 -5.24 5.65 -0.06
CA GLU A 30 -4.60 6.63 0.84
C GLU A 30 -4.99 8.07 0.50
N GLU A 31 -4.96 8.47 -0.77
CA GLU A 31 -5.41 9.80 -1.23
C GLU A 31 -6.86 10.13 -0.85
N GLN A 32 -7.69 9.11 -0.62
CA GLN A 32 -9.10 9.27 -0.22
C GLN A 32 -9.29 9.32 1.32
N GLY A 33 -8.21 9.30 2.10
CA GLY A 33 -8.26 9.40 3.56
C GLY A 33 -8.68 8.10 4.26
N SER A 34 -8.44 6.95 3.64
CA SER A 34 -8.63 5.65 4.30
C SER A 34 -7.70 5.50 5.50
N ASP A 35 -8.17 4.73 6.49
CA ASP A 35 -7.44 4.47 7.73
C ASP A 35 -6.03 3.93 7.45
N ILE A 36 -5.07 4.51 8.16
CA ILE A 36 -3.65 4.55 7.79
C ILE A 36 -3.01 3.16 7.96
N VAL A 37 -3.48 2.36 8.93
CA VAL A 37 -2.85 1.08 9.29
C VAL A 37 -2.87 0.07 8.14
N ASP A 38 -3.97 0.03 7.38
CA ASP A 38 -4.14 -0.92 6.27
C ASP A 38 -3.42 -0.47 4.99
N THR A 39 -3.24 0.84 4.80
CA THR A 39 -2.49 1.43 3.69
C THR A 39 -0.99 1.51 3.97
N CYS A 40 -0.55 1.55 5.22
CA CYS A 40 0.86 1.62 5.59
C CYS A 40 1.66 0.34 5.31
N LEU A 41 0.99 -0.82 5.32
CA LEU A 41 1.68 -2.10 5.14
C LEU A 41 1.63 -2.62 3.70
N GLY A 42 0.59 -2.27 2.94
CA GLY A 42 0.35 -2.80 1.60
C GLY A 42 1.46 -2.49 0.58
N PRO A 43 1.74 -1.20 0.31
CA PRO A 43 2.75 -0.78 -0.66
C PRO A 43 4.16 -1.23 -0.29
N GLY A 44 4.59 -1.02 0.95
CA GLY A 44 5.89 -1.47 1.44
C GLY A 44 6.12 -2.97 1.25
N VAL A 45 5.14 -3.82 1.58
CA VAL A 45 5.24 -5.29 1.34
C VAL A 45 5.33 -5.61 -0.15
N ALA A 46 4.55 -4.93 -0.99
CA ALA A 46 4.62 -5.13 -2.44
C ALA A 46 5.98 -4.70 -3.03
N LEU A 47 6.58 -3.64 -2.51
CA LEU A 47 7.93 -3.18 -2.88
C LEU A 47 9.01 -4.18 -2.45
N VAL A 48 8.89 -4.78 -1.27
CA VAL A 48 9.76 -5.90 -0.83
C VAL A 48 9.66 -7.08 -1.79
N ALA A 49 8.44 -7.47 -2.19
CA ALA A 49 8.23 -8.55 -3.15
C ALA A 49 8.84 -8.25 -4.53
N LEU A 50 8.90 -6.97 -4.93
CA LEU A 50 9.58 -6.51 -6.14
C LEU A 50 11.11 -6.36 -5.99
N ARG A 51 11.66 -6.62 -4.80
CA ARG A 51 13.07 -6.36 -4.43
C ARG A 51 13.49 -4.88 -4.54
N ARG A 52 12.54 -3.96 -4.40
CA ARG A 52 12.76 -2.50 -4.38
C ARG A 52 12.96 -2.02 -2.94
N PHE A 53 14.02 -2.52 -2.29
CA PHE A 53 14.21 -2.40 -0.84
C PHE A 53 14.33 -0.93 -0.37
N ASN A 54 15.08 -0.10 -1.06
CA ASN A 54 15.23 1.32 -0.69
C ASN A 54 13.89 2.08 -0.69
N GLU A 55 13.01 1.73 -1.62
CA GLU A 55 11.68 2.35 -1.70
C GLU A 55 10.75 1.80 -0.64
N ALA A 56 10.84 0.51 -0.32
CA ALA A 56 10.12 -0.08 0.79
C ALA A 56 10.53 0.55 2.14
N GLU A 57 11.83 0.78 2.36
CA GLU A 57 12.33 1.46 3.56
C GLU A 57 11.81 2.90 3.66
N GLY A 58 11.80 3.64 2.53
CA GLY A 58 11.20 4.97 2.48
C GLY A 58 9.71 4.95 2.80
N ASP A 59 8.97 4.00 2.23
CA ASP A 59 7.53 3.83 2.44
C ASP A 59 7.22 3.55 3.93
N PHE A 60 7.92 2.60 4.55
CA PHE A 60 7.74 2.31 5.97
C PHE A 60 8.15 3.48 6.88
N SER A 61 9.20 4.22 6.52
CA SER A 61 9.71 5.31 7.38
C SER A 61 8.82 6.56 7.32
N ILE A 62 8.37 6.95 6.13
CA ILE A 62 7.53 8.14 5.93
C ILE A 62 6.15 7.92 6.57
N ARG A 63 5.56 6.75 6.35
CA ARG A 63 4.22 6.45 6.85
C ARG A 63 4.18 6.25 8.36
N ASN A 64 5.29 5.82 8.98
CA ASN A 64 5.41 5.72 10.44
C ASN A 64 5.50 7.10 11.12
N LEU A 65 5.97 8.14 10.42
CA LEU A 65 5.99 9.53 10.92
C LEU A 65 4.62 10.22 10.87
N LEU A 66 3.66 9.68 10.14
CA LEU A 66 2.29 10.20 10.02
C LEU A 66 1.29 9.50 10.96
N ALA A 67 1.74 8.48 11.70
CA ALA A 67 0.93 7.68 12.61
C ALA A 67 1.05 8.11 14.09
N ASP A 68 1.93 9.08 14.39
CA ASP A 68 2.07 9.79 15.68
C ASP A 68 1.38 11.17 15.63
#